data_AF-A0A7X5IFN3-F1
#
_entry.id   AF-A0A7X5IFN3-F1
#
_cell.length_a   1.000
_cell.length_b   1.000
_cell.length_c   1.000
_cell.angle_alpha   90.00
_cell.angle_beta   90.00
_cell.angle_gamma   90.00
#
_symmetry.space_group_name_H-M   'P 1'
#
loop_
_entity.id
_entity.type
_entity.pdbx_description
1 polymer ?
#
loop_
_entity_poly.entity_id
_entity_poly.type
_entity_poly.pdbx_seq_one_letter_code
_entity_poly.pdbx_strand_id
1 'polypeptide(L)'
;QAKASDPNAKPLDRLIEDGKTIHRFADAKRAGSAAGTAEMNAKLKLNEGNELTSRNIASSRMAELLGIGDIIAHSEPMKVRMDGRVMTGCFMEFAKGTDLSSKSERVQRMFDQVEIFDTAGLYRDAATLEVFDFLCGQADRHEKNMFYQLSEPDENGKRAITGLQGIDSDLAFGDWAEGFNMNGLQSWKDTTFIDAGLAEKVKGLDRDTLEYAIGDLIPQKQIDVMMQRVNLIKDHIEKDMVIVEPDKWDLNAHKPEKAENHTDQRYLDAFARMEESLGNTFPWGIRHKNVQVNNKINQHKDERAKGPKVALSFKELEGKERRQALRREPKMTIGKDRVLPKKEGPQLGP
;
A
#
# COMPACT_ATOMS: atom_id res chain seq x y z
N GLN A 1 -0.06 -18.22 -43.65
CA GLN A 1 1.32 -17.92 -44.08
C GLN A 1 1.94 -17.01 -43.02
N ALA A 2 2.89 -17.51 -42.24
CA ALA A 2 3.61 -16.69 -41.26
C ALA A 2 4.59 -15.78 -42.03
N LYS A 3 4.52 -14.46 -41.82
CA LYS A 3 5.52 -13.53 -42.34
C LYS A 3 6.85 -13.84 -41.66
N ALA A 4 7.89 -14.06 -42.45
CA ALA A 4 9.25 -14.15 -41.94
C ALA A 4 9.62 -12.81 -41.28
N SER A 5 10.08 -12.86 -40.04
CA SER A 5 10.52 -11.70 -39.26
C SER A 5 11.71 -11.01 -39.94
N ASP A 6 11.68 -9.68 -40.03
CA ASP A 6 12.74 -8.87 -40.62
C ASP A 6 14.06 -9.01 -39.81
N PRO A 7 15.15 -9.53 -40.40
CA PRO A 7 16.45 -9.67 -39.75
C PRO A 7 17.13 -8.33 -39.41
N ASN A 8 16.55 -7.18 -39.78
CA ASN A 8 17.02 -5.84 -39.42
C ASN A 8 16.13 -5.08 -38.41
N ALA A 9 15.02 -5.67 -37.93
CA ALA A 9 14.17 -5.04 -36.92
C ALA A 9 14.94 -4.84 -35.60
N LYS A 10 14.74 -3.67 -34.95
CA LYS A 10 15.41 -3.36 -33.67
C LYS A 10 15.00 -4.40 -32.61
N PRO A 11 15.83 -4.68 -31.59
CA PRO A 11 15.54 -5.72 -30.58
C PRO A 11 14.18 -5.55 -29.89
N LEU A 12 13.70 -4.31 -29.75
CA LEU A 12 12.39 -3.98 -29.19
C LEU A 12 11.23 -4.36 -30.12
N ASP A 13 11.40 -4.20 -31.43
CA ASP A 13 10.38 -4.51 -32.44
C ASP A 13 10.18 -6.03 -32.56
N ARG A 14 11.27 -6.81 -32.44
CA ARG A 14 11.19 -8.28 -32.33
C ARG A 14 10.51 -8.76 -31.05
N LEU A 15 10.67 -8.03 -29.95
CA LEU A 15 10.04 -8.34 -28.68
C LEU A 15 8.52 -8.11 -28.72
N ILE A 16 8.07 -7.11 -29.49
CA ILE A 16 6.66 -6.79 -29.71
C ILE A 16 6.00 -7.82 -30.66
N GLU A 17 6.72 -8.29 -31.68
CA GLU A 17 6.22 -9.33 -32.60
C GLU A 17 6.17 -10.73 -31.94
N ASP A 18 7.07 -11.02 -31.00
CA ASP A 18 7.07 -12.28 -30.25
C ASP A 18 6.18 -12.19 -29.01
N GLY A 19 4.86 -12.15 -29.23
CA GLY A 19 3.85 -12.08 -28.17
C GLY A 19 4.01 -13.14 -27.06
N LYS A 20 4.65 -14.28 -27.34
CA LYS A 20 4.98 -15.30 -26.32
C LYS A 20 5.97 -14.78 -25.28
N THR A 21 6.92 -13.95 -25.67
CA THR A 21 7.92 -13.38 -24.76
C THR A 21 7.30 -12.28 -23.90
N ILE A 22 6.39 -11.46 -24.44
CA ILE A 22 5.59 -10.52 -23.65
C ILE A 22 4.71 -11.25 -22.62
N HIS A 23 4.06 -12.35 -23.02
CA HIS A 23 3.30 -13.17 -22.08
C HIS A 23 4.18 -13.76 -20.98
N ARG A 24 5.38 -14.26 -21.30
CA ARG A 24 6.34 -14.73 -20.27
C ARG A 24 6.79 -13.64 -19.33
N PHE A 25 7.00 -12.40 -19.80
CA PHE A 25 7.32 -11.27 -18.92
C PHE A 25 6.12 -10.86 -18.06
N ALA A 26 4.91 -10.87 -18.61
CA ALA A 26 3.69 -10.63 -17.85
C ALA A 26 3.47 -11.73 -16.80
N ASP A 27 3.72 -12.99 -17.14
CA ASP A 27 3.60 -14.14 -16.25
C ASP A 27 4.70 -14.13 -15.18
N ALA A 28 5.94 -13.75 -15.52
CA ALA A 28 7.02 -13.56 -14.54
C ALA A 28 6.74 -12.38 -13.60
N LYS A 29 6.15 -11.29 -14.11
CA LYS A 29 5.71 -10.15 -13.29
C LYS A 29 4.55 -10.55 -12.37
N ARG A 30 3.57 -11.31 -12.88
CA ARG A 30 2.48 -11.89 -12.07
C ARG A 30 3.04 -12.86 -11.03
N ALA A 31 4.01 -13.70 -11.37
CA ALA A 31 4.65 -14.63 -10.44
C ALA A 31 5.46 -13.90 -9.36
N GLY A 32 6.13 -12.80 -9.70
CA GLY A 32 6.82 -11.94 -8.74
C GLY A 32 5.86 -11.20 -7.81
N SER A 33 4.74 -10.71 -8.35
CA SER A 33 3.65 -10.12 -7.54
C SER A 33 3.01 -11.16 -6.63
N ALA A 34 2.69 -12.34 -7.17
CA ALA A 34 2.11 -13.46 -6.43
C ALA A 34 3.05 -13.97 -5.34
N ALA A 35 4.37 -13.95 -5.55
CA ALA A 35 5.35 -14.31 -4.52
C ALA A 35 5.39 -13.29 -3.37
N GLY A 36 5.31 -11.99 -3.68
CA GLY A 36 5.18 -10.93 -2.67
C GLY A 36 3.89 -11.05 -1.88
N THR A 37 2.76 -11.22 -2.58
CA THR A 37 1.45 -11.47 -1.96
C THR A 37 1.46 -12.76 -1.13
N ALA A 38 2.10 -13.84 -1.59
CA ALA A 38 2.22 -15.10 -0.84
C ALA A 38 3.07 -14.95 0.43
N GLU A 39 4.16 -14.18 0.39
CA GLU A 39 4.95 -13.88 1.59
C GLU A 39 4.14 -13.08 2.63
N MET A 40 3.33 -12.12 2.18
CA MET A 40 2.43 -11.37 3.06
C MET A 40 1.28 -12.23 3.59
N ASN A 41 0.68 -13.08 2.74
CA ASN A 41 -0.36 -14.04 3.12
C ASN A 41 0.15 -15.05 4.16
N ALA A 42 1.40 -15.50 4.04
CA ALA A 42 2.03 -16.36 5.02
C ALA A 42 2.18 -15.68 6.39
N LYS A 43 2.46 -14.37 6.44
CA LYS A 43 2.49 -13.58 7.69
C LYS A 43 1.10 -13.42 8.31
N LEU A 44 0.05 -13.28 7.48
CA LEU A 44 -1.34 -13.17 7.91
C LEU A 44 -2.05 -14.53 8.12
N LYS A 45 -1.39 -15.65 7.82
CA LYS A 45 -1.93 -17.03 7.85
C LYS A 45 -3.21 -17.20 7.01
N LEU A 46 -3.30 -16.51 5.88
CA LEU A 46 -4.46 -16.55 5.00
C LEU A 46 -4.41 -17.79 4.10
N ASN A 47 -5.53 -18.51 3.99
CA ASN A 47 -5.64 -19.61 3.02
C ASN A 47 -5.88 -19.03 1.61
N GLU A 48 -5.16 -19.54 0.60
CA GLU A 48 -5.17 -19.02 -0.77
C GLU A 48 -6.58 -18.90 -1.40
N GLY A 49 -6.83 -17.80 -2.12
CA GLY A 49 -7.75 -17.75 -3.27
C GLY A 49 -9.20 -17.26 -3.09
N ASN A 50 -9.82 -17.34 -1.91
CA ASN A 50 -11.15 -16.72 -1.66
C ASN A 50 -11.13 -15.68 -0.54
N GLU A 51 -10.14 -15.72 0.35
CA GLU A 51 -10.04 -14.79 1.49
C GLU A 51 -9.63 -13.37 1.05
N LEU A 52 -8.75 -13.23 0.05
CA LEU A 52 -8.28 -11.93 -0.45
C LEU A 52 -9.40 -11.12 -1.11
N THR A 53 -10.14 -11.77 -2.01
CA THR A 53 -11.33 -11.23 -2.68
C THR A 53 -12.38 -10.76 -1.67
N SER A 54 -12.64 -11.58 -0.65
CA SER A 54 -13.65 -11.29 0.36
C SER A 54 -13.29 -10.07 1.22
N ARG A 55 -11.99 -9.82 1.47
CA ARG A 55 -11.49 -8.65 2.21
C ARG A 55 -11.67 -7.34 1.44
N ASN A 56 -11.48 -7.35 0.11
CA ASN A 56 -11.80 -6.18 -0.73
C ASN A 56 -13.29 -5.82 -0.67
N ILE A 57 -14.15 -6.83 -0.80
CA ILE A 57 -15.61 -6.64 -0.73
C ILE A 57 -16.02 -6.18 0.68
N ALA A 58 -15.47 -6.80 1.72
CA ALA A 58 -15.75 -6.43 3.11
C ALA A 58 -15.33 -4.99 3.41
N SER A 59 -14.19 -4.54 2.88
CA SER A 59 -13.75 -3.14 3.01
C SER A 59 -14.73 -2.19 2.32
N SER A 60 -15.25 -2.55 1.15
CA SER A 60 -16.24 -1.71 0.45
C SER A 60 -17.55 -1.60 1.24
N ARG A 61 -18.07 -2.72 1.76
CA ARG A 61 -19.26 -2.72 2.62
C ARG A 61 -19.05 -1.91 3.90
N MET A 62 -17.87 -2.00 4.51
CA MET A 62 -17.53 -1.19 5.67
C MET A 62 -17.44 0.31 5.35
N ALA A 63 -16.87 0.67 4.20
CA ALA A 63 -16.81 2.06 3.76
C ALA A 63 -18.21 2.64 3.52
N GLU A 64 -19.10 1.88 2.88
CA GLU A 64 -20.50 2.26 2.68
C GLU A 64 -21.27 2.41 4.01
N LEU A 65 -21.11 1.44 4.91
CA LEU A 65 -21.71 1.47 6.24
C LEU A 65 -21.31 2.72 7.04
N LEU A 66 -20.05 3.15 6.88
CA LEU A 66 -19.48 4.32 7.53
C LEU A 66 -19.76 5.64 6.78
N GLY A 67 -20.45 5.60 5.63
CA GLY A 67 -20.76 6.79 4.84
C GLY A 67 -19.55 7.38 4.10
N ILE A 68 -18.49 6.59 3.89
CA ILE A 68 -17.24 6.99 3.23
C ILE A 68 -16.94 6.12 2.00
N GLY A 69 -17.99 5.63 1.31
CA GLY A 69 -17.85 4.77 0.13
C GLY A 69 -16.98 5.38 -0.97
N ASP A 70 -16.89 6.70 -1.02
CA ASP A 70 -16.09 7.45 -1.98
C ASP A 70 -14.57 7.32 -1.74
N ILE A 71 -14.18 6.97 -0.51
CA ILE A 71 -12.78 6.92 -0.06
C ILE A 71 -12.09 5.60 -0.44
N ILE A 72 -12.85 4.52 -0.65
CA ILE A 72 -12.34 3.21 -1.04
C ILE A 72 -12.95 2.84 -2.39
N ALA A 73 -12.15 2.40 -3.35
CA ALA A 73 -12.68 1.93 -4.63
C ALA A 73 -13.60 0.71 -4.38
N HIS A 74 -14.86 0.85 -4.82
CA HIS A 74 -15.89 -0.13 -4.55
C HIS A 74 -15.54 -1.49 -5.17
N SER A 75 -15.74 -2.56 -4.42
CA SER A 75 -15.51 -3.94 -4.82
C SER A 75 -16.74 -4.80 -4.56
N GLU A 76 -17.15 -5.55 -5.58
CA GLU A 76 -18.33 -6.42 -5.53
C GLU A 76 -17.97 -7.86 -5.96
N PRO A 77 -18.70 -8.88 -5.49
CA PRO A 77 -18.51 -10.25 -5.95
C PRO A 77 -18.89 -10.39 -7.41
N MET A 78 -18.01 -10.97 -8.22
CA MET A 78 -18.28 -11.25 -9.64
C MET A 78 -18.15 -12.74 -9.94
N LYS A 79 -19.09 -13.27 -10.73
CA LYS A 79 -19.03 -14.62 -11.29
C LYS A 79 -18.85 -14.55 -12.80
N VAL A 80 -17.73 -15.07 -13.30
CA VAL A 80 -17.42 -15.10 -14.73
C VAL A 80 -17.46 -16.53 -15.23
N ARG A 81 -18.09 -16.76 -16.38
CA ARG A 81 -18.04 -18.04 -17.08
C ARG A 81 -16.98 -17.95 -18.19
N MET A 82 -15.94 -18.78 -18.11
CA MET A 82 -14.89 -18.87 -19.11
C MET A 82 -14.61 -20.35 -19.42
N ASP A 83 -14.62 -20.72 -20.71
CA ASP A 83 -14.40 -22.10 -21.18
C ASP A 83 -15.23 -23.16 -20.45
N GLY A 84 -16.51 -22.85 -20.21
CA GLY A 84 -17.46 -23.75 -19.54
C GLY A 84 -17.31 -23.85 -18.01
N ARG A 85 -16.31 -23.19 -17.42
CA ARG A 85 -16.09 -23.11 -15.96
C ARG A 85 -16.63 -21.80 -15.40
N VAL A 86 -17.24 -21.86 -14.22
CA VAL A 86 -17.64 -20.66 -13.46
C VAL A 86 -16.53 -20.35 -12.47
N MET A 87 -15.96 -19.16 -12.57
CA MET A 87 -14.99 -18.61 -11.63
C MET A 87 -15.67 -17.51 -10.82
N THR A 88 -15.41 -17.49 -9.51
CA THR A 88 -15.85 -16.41 -8.62
C THR A 88 -14.64 -15.57 -8.22
N GLY A 89 -14.78 -14.26 -8.21
CA GLY A 89 -13.76 -13.30 -7.80
C GLY A 89 -14.41 -12.00 -7.34
N CYS A 90 -13.66 -10.91 -7.30
CA CYS A 90 -14.21 -9.57 -7.11
C CYS A 90 -13.97 -8.74 -8.37
N PHE A 91 -14.95 -7.92 -8.70
CA PHE A 91 -14.76 -6.78 -9.56
C PHE A 91 -14.51 -5.56 -8.67
N MET A 92 -13.45 -4.80 -8.95
CA MET A 92 -13.19 -3.51 -8.31
C MET A 92 -13.42 -2.42 -9.33
N GLU A 93 -14.20 -1.41 -8.96
CA GLU A 93 -14.44 -0.23 -9.77
C GLU A 93 -13.11 0.51 -10.02
N PHE A 94 -13.03 1.20 -11.16
CA PHE A 94 -11.91 2.11 -11.39
C PHE A 94 -11.87 3.21 -10.34
N ALA A 95 -10.76 3.30 -9.63
CA ALA A 95 -10.54 4.37 -8.67
C ALA A 95 -10.52 5.75 -9.36
N LYS A 96 -11.18 6.71 -8.73
CA LYS A 96 -11.18 8.12 -9.08
C LYS A 96 -9.79 8.70 -8.89
N GLY A 97 -9.32 9.46 -9.87
CA GLY A 97 -8.05 10.18 -9.80
C GLY A 97 -6.95 9.54 -10.63
N THR A 98 -5.71 9.79 -10.22
CA THR A 98 -4.51 9.49 -11.00
C THR A 98 -3.61 8.52 -10.24
N ASP A 99 -3.17 7.47 -10.91
CA ASP A 99 -2.23 6.48 -10.37
C ASP A 99 -0.78 6.99 -10.47
N LEU A 100 -0.13 7.17 -9.31
CA LEU A 100 1.27 7.57 -9.22
C LEU A 100 2.23 6.52 -9.81
N SER A 101 1.84 5.25 -9.81
CA SER A 101 2.63 4.15 -10.36
C SER A 101 2.59 4.06 -11.89
N SER A 102 1.67 4.81 -12.52
CA SER A 102 1.45 4.85 -13.96
C SER A 102 2.74 5.08 -14.74
N LYS A 103 2.89 4.37 -15.87
CA LYS A 103 4.04 4.57 -16.79
C LYS A 103 3.78 5.59 -17.88
N SER A 104 2.60 6.23 -17.86
CA SER A 104 2.26 7.26 -18.84
C SER A 104 3.02 8.54 -18.55
N GLU A 105 3.86 8.99 -19.49
CA GLU A 105 4.59 10.27 -19.41
C GLU A 105 3.65 11.46 -19.13
N ARG A 106 2.43 11.45 -19.69
CA ARG A 106 1.42 12.47 -19.41
C ARG A 106 1.05 12.50 -17.92
N VAL A 107 0.81 11.34 -17.33
CA VAL A 107 0.46 11.22 -15.90
C VAL A 107 1.63 11.62 -15.02
N GLN A 108 2.83 11.14 -15.34
CA GLN A 108 4.02 11.47 -14.56
C GLN A 108 4.29 12.99 -14.58
N ARG A 109 4.07 13.67 -15.72
CA ARG A 109 4.16 15.15 -15.80
C ARG A 109 3.14 15.88 -14.94
N MET A 110 1.94 15.31 -14.74
CA MET A 110 0.98 15.90 -13.82
C MET A 110 1.51 15.88 -12.38
N PHE A 111 2.22 14.82 -11.98
CA PHE A 111 2.85 14.75 -10.67
C PHE A 111 4.10 15.64 -10.54
N ASP A 112 4.84 15.89 -11.62
CA ASP A 112 5.93 16.88 -11.60
C ASP A 112 5.44 18.28 -11.22
N GLN A 113 4.19 18.60 -11.57
CA GLN A 113 3.56 19.89 -11.32
C GLN A 113 2.99 20.02 -9.91
N VAL A 114 2.97 18.95 -9.10
CA VAL A 114 2.42 19.00 -7.75
C VAL A 114 3.38 19.71 -6.82
N GLU A 115 2.89 20.81 -6.23
CA GLU A 115 3.61 21.65 -5.25
C GLU A 115 2.74 22.01 -4.03
N ILE A 116 1.43 21.77 -4.09
CA ILE A 116 0.46 22.18 -3.07
C ILE A 116 -0.11 20.92 -2.39
N PHE A 117 0.12 20.80 -1.08
CA PHE A 117 -0.24 19.64 -0.26
C PHE A 117 -1.14 19.99 0.92
N ASP A 118 -1.27 21.27 1.25
CA ASP A 118 -2.07 21.81 2.35
C ASP A 118 -3.52 22.09 1.91
N THR A 119 -4.18 21.09 1.29
CA THR A 119 -5.57 21.23 0.86
C THR A 119 -6.54 20.57 1.84
N ALA A 120 -7.73 21.16 1.97
CA ALA A 120 -8.79 20.62 2.79
C ALA A 120 -9.16 19.16 2.42
N GLY A 121 -9.22 18.87 1.12
CA GLY A 121 -9.54 17.53 0.64
C GLY A 121 -8.44 16.50 0.93
N LEU A 122 -7.16 16.87 0.81
CA LEU A 122 -6.07 15.95 1.19
C LEU A 122 -6.09 15.66 2.69
N TYR A 123 -6.26 16.68 3.54
CA TYR A 123 -6.34 16.46 4.99
C TYR A 123 -7.50 15.56 5.38
N ARG A 124 -8.70 15.83 4.85
CA ARG A 124 -9.90 15.03 5.10
C ARG A 124 -9.70 13.58 4.69
N ASP A 125 -9.30 13.35 3.44
CA ASP A 125 -9.26 12.00 2.88
C ASP A 125 -8.10 11.18 3.49
N ALA A 126 -6.96 11.82 3.81
CA ALA A 126 -5.87 11.19 4.54
C ALA A 126 -6.30 10.76 5.94
N ALA A 127 -6.87 11.68 6.73
CA ALA A 127 -7.35 11.37 8.08
C ALA A 127 -8.44 10.28 8.08
N THR A 128 -9.35 10.35 7.10
CA THR A 128 -10.41 9.33 6.91
C THR A 128 -9.80 7.96 6.60
N LEU A 129 -8.82 7.88 5.69
CA LEU A 129 -8.12 6.64 5.37
C LEU A 129 -7.36 6.09 6.58
N GLU A 130 -6.75 6.92 7.42
CA GLU A 130 -6.04 6.47 8.63
C GLU A 130 -6.99 5.77 9.61
N VAL A 131 -8.13 6.39 9.91
CA VAL A 131 -9.15 5.81 10.80
C VAL A 131 -9.72 4.54 10.18
N PHE A 132 -10.06 4.57 8.89
CA PHE A 132 -10.64 3.43 8.20
C PHE A 132 -9.66 2.24 8.11
N ASP A 133 -8.41 2.49 7.74
CA ASP A 133 -7.39 1.45 7.67
C ASP A 133 -7.11 0.85 9.06
N PHE A 134 -7.22 1.63 10.14
CA PHE A 134 -7.10 1.08 11.48
C PHE A 134 -8.25 0.14 11.79
N LEU A 135 -9.49 0.61 11.60
CA LEU A 135 -10.69 -0.20 11.85
C LEU A 135 -10.63 -1.53 11.12
N CYS A 136 -10.36 -1.48 9.82
CA CYS A 136 -10.26 -2.67 8.98
C CYS A 136 -8.96 -3.44 9.26
N GLY A 137 -7.94 -2.86 9.88
CA GLY A 137 -6.62 -3.49 10.02
C GLY A 137 -5.94 -3.69 8.67
N GLN A 138 -6.07 -2.72 7.78
CA GLN A 138 -5.44 -2.70 6.47
C GLN A 138 -3.93 -2.52 6.65
N ALA A 139 -3.19 -3.58 6.30
CA ALA A 139 -1.78 -3.68 6.57
C ALA A 139 -0.89 -3.10 5.45
N ASP A 140 -1.45 -2.88 4.25
CA ASP A 140 -0.70 -2.48 3.04
C ASP A 140 -1.27 -1.23 2.34
N ARG A 141 -1.92 -0.33 3.09
CA ARG A 141 -2.24 1.00 2.54
C ARG A 141 -0.97 1.85 2.50
N HIS A 142 -0.27 1.76 1.40
CA HIS A 142 0.86 2.60 1.08
C HIS A 142 0.56 3.47 -0.15
N GLU A 143 1.51 4.31 -0.53
CA GLU A 143 1.36 5.37 -1.53
C GLU A 143 1.09 4.90 -2.98
N LYS A 144 1.23 3.61 -3.27
CA LYS A 144 0.83 3.05 -4.58
C LYS A 144 -0.55 2.39 -4.53
N ASN A 145 -1.08 2.17 -3.34
CA ASN A 145 -2.42 1.62 -3.12
C ASN A 145 -3.43 2.75 -2.85
N MET A 146 -3.16 3.91 -3.49
CA MET A 146 -3.98 5.11 -3.47
C MET A 146 -3.96 5.79 -4.84
N PHE A 147 -5.10 6.35 -5.22
CA PHE A 147 -5.26 7.24 -6.36
C PHE A 147 -5.39 8.68 -5.87
N TYR A 148 -4.86 9.60 -6.67
CA TYR A 148 -4.72 11.00 -6.30
C TYR A 148 -5.63 11.87 -7.17
N GLN A 149 -6.55 12.61 -6.57
CA GLN A 149 -7.27 13.65 -7.30
C GLN A 149 -6.38 14.90 -7.36
N LEU A 150 -6.09 15.34 -8.58
CA LEU A 150 -5.22 16.49 -8.84
C LEU A 150 -6.08 17.64 -9.35
N SER A 151 -5.84 18.84 -8.83
CA SER A 151 -6.46 20.05 -9.38
C SER A 151 -6.01 20.28 -10.82
N GLU A 152 -6.75 21.12 -11.55
CA GLU A 152 -6.16 21.81 -12.69
C GLU A 152 -4.95 22.65 -12.25
N PRO A 153 -3.98 22.88 -13.14
CA PRO A 153 -2.84 23.69 -12.78
C PRO A 153 -3.28 25.14 -12.54
N ASP A 154 -2.69 25.79 -11.55
CA ASP A 154 -2.85 27.21 -11.28
C ASP A 154 -2.19 28.06 -12.37
N GLU A 155 -2.25 29.38 -12.20
CA GLU A 155 -1.64 30.35 -13.12
C GLU A 155 -0.11 30.17 -13.30
N ASN A 156 0.56 29.50 -12.36
CA ASN A 156 1.98 29.19 -12.39
C ASN A 156 2.27 27.77 -12.90
N GLY A 157 1.24 27.04 -13.35
CA GLY A 157 1.38 25.67 -13.83
C GLY A 157 1.46 24.61 -12.72
N LYS A 158 1.18 24.97 -11.47
CA LYS A 158 1.29 24.10 -10.29
C LYS A 158 -0.05 23.45 -9.97
N ARG A 159 -0.01 22.20 -9.52
CA ARG A 159 -1.20 21.43 -9.11
C ARG A 159 -1.21 21.23 -7.60
N ALA A 160 -2.42 21.09 -7.09
CA ALA A 160 -2.70 20.62 -5.75
C ALA A 160 -3.22 19.19 -5.76
N ILE A 161 -2.93 18.43 -4.71
CA ILE A 161 -3.66 17.19 -4.44
C ILE A 161 -4.93 17.58 -3.69
N THR A 162 -6.10 17.31 -4.27
CA THR A 162 -7.40 17.72 -3.72
C THR A 162 -8.18 16.59 -3.09
N GLY A 163 -7.65 15.37 -3.12
CA GLY A 163 -8.25 14.21 -2.47
C GLY A 163 -7.50 12.92 -2.73
N LEU A 164 -7.92 11.87 -2.03
CA LEU A 164 -7.38 10.53 -2.14
C LEU A 164 -8.49 9.49 -2.28
N GLN A 165 -8.19 8.38 -2.97
CA GLN A 165 -9.00 7.17 -2.90
C GLN A 165 -8.12 5.93 -2.73
N GLY A 166 -8.40 5.08 -1.75
CA GLY A 166 -7.70 3.83 -1.52
C GLY A 166 -8.16 2.69 -2.44
N ILE A 167 -7.22 1.83 -2.84
CA ILE A 167 -7.46 0.57 -3.57
C ILE A 167 -6.74 -0.61 -2.89
N ASP A 168 -7.04 -1.85 -3.28
CA ASP A 168 -6.22 -3.00 -2.83
C ASP A 168 -6.28 -3.23 -1.30
N SER A 169 -7.48 -3.59 -0.83
CA SER A 169 -7.80 -3.89 0.57
C SER A 169 -7.82 -5.38 0.89
N ASP A 170 -7.08 -6.17 0.12
CA ASP A 170 -7.00 -7.62 0.26
C ASP A 170 -6.18 -8.07 1.48
N LEU A 171 -5.31 -7.20 2.01
CA LEU A 171 -4.54 -7.39 3.25
C LEU A 171 -5.18 -6.74 4.49
N ALA A 172 -6.48 -6.42 4.42
CA ALA A 172 -7.28 -5.98 5.56
C ALA A 172 -7.75 -7.16 6.44
N PHE A 173 -8.34 -6.86 7.59
CA PHE A 173 -8.96 -7.75 8.57
C PHE A 173 -8.00 -8.77 9.20
N GLY A 174 -6.77 -8.36 9.50
CA GLY A 174 -5.80 -9.20 10.21
C GLY A 174 -6.18 -9.49 11.67
N ASP A 175 -5.48 -10.43 12.30
CA ASP A 175 -5.78 -10.98 13.63
C ASP A 175 -5.26 -10.14 14.82
N TRP A 176 -4.70 -8.96 14.58
CA TRP A 176 -4.04 -8.13 15.60
C TRP A 176 -4.81 -6.83 15.86
N ALA A 177 -5.23 -6.56 17.09
CA ALA A 177 -6.00 -5.37 17.42
C ALA A 177 -5.15 -4.09 17.42
N GLU A 178 -3.97 -4.13 18.03
CA GLU A 178 -3.15 -2.92 18.27
C GLU A 178 -2.04 -2.70 17.22
N GLY A 179 -1.73 -3.72 16.42
CA GLY A 179 -0.73 -3.62 15.35
C GLY A 179 -1.31 -2.93 14.12
N PHE A 180 -0.83 -1.73 13.81
CA PHE A 180 -1.24 -0.95 12.65
C PHE A 180 -0.08 -0.87 11.62
N ASN A 181 -0.40 -1.27 10.37
CA ASN A 181 0.49 -1.31 9.20
C ASN A 181 1.71 -2.28 9.32
N MET A 182 2.06 -2.95 8.21
CA MET A 182 3.10 -3.98 8.07
C MET A 182 4.51 -3.62 8.55
N ASN A 183 4.74 -2.37 8.98
CA ASN A 183 6.03 -1.88 9.46
C ASN A 183 6.01 -1.33 10.90
N GLY A 184 4.86 -1.35 11.61
CA GLY A 184 4.76 -0.81 12.97
C GLY A 184 5.07 0.70 13.09
N LEU A 185 4.88 1.43 11.98
CA LEU A 185 5.29 2.83 11.80
C LEU A 185 4.26 3.85 12.26
N GLN A 186 2.99 3.46 12.28
CA GLN A 186 1.88 4.31 12.65
C GLN A 186 1.03 3.53 13.67
N SER A 187 0.63 4.19 14.75
CA SER A 187 -0.30 3.66 15.75
C SER A 187 -1.66 4.31 15.56
N TRP A 188 -2.73 3.64 15.98
CA TRP A 188 -4.05 4.29 16.09
C TRP A 188 -4.00 5.56 16.95
N LYS A 189 -3.09 5.60 17.93
CA LYS A 189 -2.85 6.78 18.80
C LYS A 189 -2.30 7.98 18.06
N ASP A 190 -1.73 7.76 16.87
CA ASP A 190 -1.19 8.84 16.05
C ASP A 190 -2.29 9.53 15.24
N THR A 191 -3.50 8.97 15.12
CA THR A 191 -4.59 9.64 14.41
C THR A 191 -5.01 10.92 15.14
N THR A 192 -5.14 12.02 14.41
CA THR A 192 -5.28 13.36 15.02
C THR A 192 -6.63 13.99 14.77
N PHE A 193 -7.12 13.96 13.53
CA PHE A 193 -8.38 14.55 13.11
C PHE A 193 -9.35 13.47 12.62
N ILE A 194 -10.65 13.70 12.75
CA ILE A 194 -11.70 12.84 12.22
C ILE A 194 -12.89 13.67 11.75
N ASP A 195 -13.50 13.29 10.62
CA ASP A 195 -14.71 13.93 10.13
C ASP A 195 -15.87 13.69 11.10
N ALA A 196 -16.69 14.72 11.34
CA ALA A 196 -17.84 14.63 12.25
C ALA A 196 -18.81 13.49 11.89
N GLY A 197 -19.11 13.32 10.60
CA GLY A 197 -19.97 12.24 10.13
C GLY A 197 -19.35 10.87 10.36
N LEU A 198 -18.07 10.72 10.06
CA LEU A 198 -17.34 9.46 10.33
C LEU A 198 -17.29 9.15 11.83
N ALA A 199 -17.01 10.15 12.67
CA ALA A 199 -16.94 9.99 14.12
C ALA A 199 -18.28 9.50 14.69
N GLU A 200 -19.41 10.06 14.24
CA GLU A 200 -20.75 9.62 14.62
C GLU A 200 -20.98 8.16 14.22
N LYS A 201 -20.70 7.80 12.96
CA LYS A 201 -20.87 6.42 12.46
C LYS A 201 -20.01 5.42 13.22
N VAL A 202 -18.74 5.75 13.46
CA VAL A 202 -17.83 4.90 14.23
C VAL A 202 -18.31 4.72 15.67
N LYS A 203 -18.76 5.81 16.33
CA LYS A 203 -19.36 5.74 17.67
C LYS A 203 -20.62 4.86 17.72
N GLY A 204 -21.38 4.81 16.63
CA GLY A 204 -22.57 3.96 16.47
C GLY A 204 -22.30 2.49 16.16
N LEU A 205 -21.08 2.10 15.76
CA LEU A 205 -20.78 0.70 15.43
C LEU A 205 -20.94 -0.24 16.64
N ASP A 206 -21.65 -1.35 16.44
CA ASP A 206 -21.76 -2.43 17.40
C ASP A 206 -21.52 -3.80 16.74
N ARG A 207 -21.55 -4.85 17.55
CA ARG A 207 -21.25 -6.21 17.11
C ARG A 207 -22.22 -6.69 16.02
N ASP A 208 -23.51 -6.53 16.24
CA ASP A 208 -24.55 -7.00 15.33
C ASP A 208 -24.46 -6.29 13.98
N THR A 209 -24.14 -5.00 13.99
CA THR A 209 -23.90 -4.20 12.78
C THR A 209 -22.70 -4.70 11.98
N LEU A 210 -21.60 -5.06 12.64
CA LEU A 210 -20.42 -5.63 11.97
C LEU A 210 -20.72 -7.01 11.38
N GLU A 211 -21.38 -7.89 12.14
CA GLU A 211 -21.76 -9.22 11.66
C GLU A 211 -22.73 -9.15 10.49
N TYR A 212 -23.69 -8.22 10.53
CA TYR A 212 -24.59 -7.97 9.41
C TYR A 212 -23.85 -7.51 8.15
N ALA A 213 -22.88 -6.60 8.30
CA ALA A 213 -22.18 -6.02 7.16
C ALA A 213 -21.21 -7.00 6.49
N ILE A 214 -20.45 -7.77 7.27
CA ILE A 214 -19.30 -8.55 6.77
C ILE A 214 -19.21 -9.99 7.29
N GLY A 215 -20.16 -10.47 8.08
CA GLY A 215 -20.15 -11.82 8.69
C GLY A 215 -20.17 -12.98 7.68
N ASP A 216 -20.67 -12.74 6.46
CA ASP A 216 -20.64 -13.69 5.35
C ASP A 216 -19.28 -13.73 4.63
N LEU A 217 -18.40 -12.74 4.87
CA LEU A 217 -17.12 -12.56 4.17
C LEU A 217 -15.91 -12.78 5.09
N ILE A 218 -16.02 -12.39 6.36
CA ILE A 218 -14.91 -12.33 7.29
C ILE A 218 -15.16 -13.31 8.45
N PRO A 219 -14.20 -14.20 8.79
CA PRO A 219 -14.33 -15.12 9.91
C PRO A 219 -14.62 -14.42 11.24
N GLN A 220 -15.42 -15.07 12.08
CA GLN A 220 -15.86 -14.51 13.36
C GLN A 220 -14.72 -13.99 14.24
N LYS A 221 -13.61 -14.73 14.29
CA LYS A 221 -12.41 -14.33 15.03
C LYS A 221 -11.87 -12.97 14.60
N GLN A 222 -11.92 -12.65 13.30
CA GLN A 222 -11.45 -11.37 12.76
C GLN A 222 -12.45 -10.25 13.02
N ILE A 223 -13.75 -10.56 13.06
CA ILE A 223 -14.79 -9.62 13.52
C ILE A 223 -14.61 -9.32 15.01
N ASP A 224 -14.25 -10.30 15.85
CA ASP A 224 -13.92 -10.09 17.26
C ASP A 224 -12.76 -9.08 17.41
N VAL A 225 -11.70 -9.24 16.61
CA VAL A 225 -10.55 -8.33 16.59
C VAL A 225 -10.95 -6.95 16.08
N MET A 226 -11.74 -6.86 15.01
CA MET A 226 -12.25 -5.58 14.51
C MET A 226 -13.06 -4.85 15.59
N MET A 227 -13.89 -5.55 16.36
CA MET A 227 -14.64 -4.95 17.47
C MET A 227 -13.72 -4.39 18.56
N GLN A 228 -12.57 -5.03 18.81
CA GLN A 228 -11.55 -4.46 19.70
C GLN A 228 -11.00 -3.13 19.14
N ARG A 229 -10.72 -3.06 17.82
CA ARG A 229 -10.28 -1.82 17.17
C ARG A 229 -11.34 -0.73 17.22
N VAL A 230 -12.62 -1.09 17.02
CA VAL A 230 -13.76 -0.18 17.18
C VAL A 230 -13.78 0.42 18.58
N ASN A 231 -13.61 -0.40 19.63
CA ASN A 231 -13.59 0.10 21.00
C ASN A 231 -12.38 1.01 21.27
N LEU A 232 -11.20 0.66 20.76
CA LEU A 232 -10.00 1.48 20.89
C LEU A 232 -10.17 2.85 20.23
N ILE A 233 -10.68 2.89 18.98
CA ILE A 233 -10.86 4.17 18.29
C ILE A 233 -11.99 4.99 18.89
N LYS A 234 -13.07 4.38 19.40
CA LYS A 234 -14.13 5.12 20.12
C LYS A 234 -13.57 5.87 21.32
N ASP A 235 -12.73 5.19 22.11
CA ASP A 235 -12.07 5.79 23.26
C ASP A 235 -11.13 6.93 22.83
N HIS A 236 -10.37 6.72 21.75
CA HIS A 236 -9.46 7.72 21.18
C HIS A 236 -10.18 8.95 20.61
N ILE A 237 -11.30 8.76 19.91
CA ILE A 237 -12.14 9.84 19.40
C ILE A 237 -12.64 10.71 20.56
N GLU A 238 -12.99 10.10 21.68
CA GLU A 238 -13.48 10.86 22.83
C GLU A 238 -12.36 11.64 23.54
N LYS A 239 -11.20 11.02 23.72
CA LYS A 239 -10.11 11.57 24.54
C LYS A 239 -9.13 12.46 23.79
N ASP A 240 -8.71 12.06 22.59
CA ASP A 240 -7.51 12.61 21.94
C ASP A 240 -7.75 13.23 20.55
N MET A 241 -8.64 12.69 19.71
CA MET A 241 -8.87 13.21 18.33
C MET A 241 -9.71 14.48 18.22
N VAL A 242 -9.41 15.37 17.28
CA VAL A 242 -10.23 16.54 16.97
C VAL A 242 -11.32 16.15 15.98
N ILE A 243 -12.58 16.38 16.34
CA ILE A 243 -13.71 16.24 15.42
C ILE A 243 -13.82 17.49 14.55
N VAL A 244 -13.78 17.31 13.24
CA VAL A 244 -13.78 18.38 12.25
C VAL A 244 -15.11 18.37 11.49
N GLU A 245 -15.79 19.51 11.46
CA GLU A 245 -17.02 19.69 10.68
C GLU A 245 -16.71 19.70 9.17
N PRO A 246 -17.64 19.28 8.30
CA PRO A 246 -17.38 19.13 6.86
C PRO A 246 -16.83 20.38 6.15
N ASP A 247 -17.17 21.57 6.63
CA ASP A 247 -16.73 22.87 6.10
C ASP A 247 -15.44 23.42 6.73
N LYS A 248 -14.86 22.70 7.72
CA LYS A 248 -13.70 23.15 8.51
C LYS A 248 -12.40 22.39 8.21
N TRP A 249 -12.36 21.66 7.11
CA TRP A 249 -11.19 20.87 6.71
C TRP A 249 -10.02 21.71 6.19
N ASP A 250 -10.21 23.02 5.94
CA ASP A 250 -9.09 23.95 5.88
C ASP A 250 -8.52 24.15 7.28
N LEU A 251 -7.65 23.23 7.70
CA LEU A 251 -7.18 23.15 9.07
C LEU A 251 -6.35 24.37 9.47
N ASN A 252 -5.67 25.00 8.51
CA ASN A 252 -4.90 26.22 8.76
C ASN A 252 -5.84 27.41 8.99
N ALA A 253 -6.84 27.60 8.14
CA ALA A 253 -7.80 28.70 8.28
C ALA A 253 -8.62 28.63 9.58
N HIS A 254 -8.81 27.44 10.13
CA HIS A 254 -9.59 27.20 11.35
C HIS A 254 -8.72 26.95 12.60
N LYS A 255 -7.39 27.08 12.49
CA LYS A 255 -6.48 26.91 13.62
C LYS A 255 -6.67 28.05 14.64
N PRO A 256 -6.95 27.75 15.92
CA PRO A 256 -6.99 28.77 16.96
C PRO A 256 -5.64 29.49 17.09
N GLU A 257 -5.63 30.80 17.30
CA GLU A 257 -4.38 31.55 17.52
C GLU A 257 -3.71 31.18 18.86
N LYS A 258 -4.52 30.85 19.86
CA LYS A 258 -4.12 30.43 21.21
C LYS A 258 -5.18 29.49 21.79
N ALA A 259 -4.79 28.68 22.76
CA ALA A 259 -5.74 27.84 23.48
C ALA A 259 -6.54 28.67 24.49
N GLU A 260 -7.85 28.83 24.28
CA GLU A 260 -8.76 29.43 25.28
C GLU A 260 -9.51 28.37 26.08
N ASN A 261 -9.63 27.16 25.53
CA ASN A 261 -10.27 26.02 26.16
C ASN A 261 -9.57 24.70 25.80
N HIS A 262 -10.06 23.58 26.37
CA HIS A 262 -9.50 22.25 26.13
C HIS A 262 -9.61 21.81 24.66
N THR A 263 -10.68 22.17 23.96
CA THR A 263 -10.88 21.86 22.54
C THR A 263 -9.85 22.59 21.67
N ASP A 264 -9.56 23.86 21.96
CA ASP A 264 -8.54 24.62 21.24
C ASP A 264 -7.14 24.03 21.48
N GLN A 265 -6.83 23.67 22.73
CA GLN A 265 -5.56 23.02 23.06
C GLN A 265 -5.41 21.69 22.31
N ARG A 266 -6.46 20.87 22.29
CA ARG A 266 -6.49 19.60 21.56
C ARG A 266 -6.30 19.80 20.06
N TYR A 267 -6.88 20.86 19.50
CA TYR A 267 -6.65 21.26 18.10
C TYR A 267 -5.19 21.60 17.84
N LEU A 268 -4.61 22.47 18.66
CA LEU A 268 -3.21 22.88 18.53
C LEU A 268 -2.25 21.70 18.67
N ASP A 269 -2.50 20.81 19.61
CA ASP A 269 -1.69 19.60 19.83
C ASP A 269 -1.80 18.63 18.64
N ALA A 270 -3.02 18.41 18.13
CA ALA A 270 -3.25 17.57 16.96
C ALA A 270 -2.55 18.13 15.71
N PHE A 271 -2.63 19.45 15.51
CA PHE A 271 -1.98 20.14 14.41
C PHE A 271 -0.45 20.06 14.52
N ALA A 272 0.10 20.30 15.72
CA ALA A 272 1.54 20.22 15.97
C ALA A 272 2.11 18.81 15.72
N ARG A 273 1.39 17.74 16.12
CA ARG A 273 1.79 16.34 15.83
C ARG A 273 1.83 16.07 14.32
N MET A 274 0.87 16.61 13.58
CA MET A 274 0.83 16.49 12.12
C MET A 274 2.00 17.25 11.47
N GLU A 275 2.30 18.48 11.92
CA GLU A 275 3.45 19.27 11.45
C GLU A 275 4.79 18.62 11.79
N GLU A 276 4.94 18.03 12.98
CA GLU A 276 6.13 17.29 13.38
C GLU A 276 6.39 16.12 12.42
N SER A 277 5.33 15.39 12.04
CA SER A 277 5.45 14.34 11.04
C SER A 277 5.87 14.89 9.67
N LEU A 278 5.40 16.07 9.25
CA LEU A 278 5.78 16.70 7.97
C LEU A 278 7.27 17.07 7.92
N GLY A 279 7.84 17.48 9.05
CA GLY A 279 9.26 17.79 9.15
C GLY A 279 10.19 16.56 9.12
N ASN A 280 9.63 15.35 9.18
CA ASN A 280 10.44 14.14 9.31
C ASN A 280 10.87 13.55 7.97
N THR A 281 12.19 13.41 7.80
CA THR A 281 12.80 12.79 6.62
C THR A 281 13.12 11.31 6.83
N PHE A 282 13.05 10.82 8.08
CA PHE A 282 13.24 9.41 8.39
C PHE A 282 11.91 8.64 8.30
N PRO A 283 11.89 7.46 7.64
CA PRO A 283 10.67 6.66 7.50
C PRO A 283 9.97 6.34 8.83
N TRP A 284 10.73 6.17 9.92
CA TRP A 284 10.23 5.82 11.25
C TRP A 284 9.51 6.94 12.00
N GLY A 285 9.61 8.19 11.52
CA GLY A 285 8.92 9.33 12.10
C GLY A 285 7.73 9.83 11.30
N ILE A 286 7.42 9.17 10.17
CA ILE A 286 6.26 9.51 9.34
C ILE A 286 5.04 8.78 9.88
N ARG A 287 4.15 9.52 10.52
CA ARG A 287 2.97 8.98 11.21
C ARG A 287 1.65 9.27 10.52
N HIS A 288 1.64 10.17 9.52
CA HIS A 288 0.41 10.56 8.83
C HIS A 288 0.49 10.35 7.31
N LYS A 289 -0.64 9.98 6.70
CA LYS A 289 -0.76 9.67 5.27
C LYS A 289 -0.51 10.90 4.41
N ASN A 290 -0.96 12.09 4.79
CA ASN A 290 -0.66 13.32 4.05
C ASN A 290 0.85 13.55 3.91
N VAL A 291 1.64 13.21 4.93
CA VAL A 291 3.10 13.27 4.90
C VAL A 291 3.67 12.19 3.99
N GLN A 292 3.15 10.95 4.07
CA GLN A 292 3.56 9.86 3.16
C GLN A 292 3.34 10.24 1.70
N VAL A 293 2.20 10.87 1.41
CA VAL A 293 1.85 11.42 0.09
C VAL A 293 2.86 12.47 -0.33
N ASN A 294 3.10 13.49 0.48
CA ASN A 294 4.05 14.58 0.18
C ASN A 294 5.45 14.03 -0.11
N ASN A 295 5.98 13.20 0.80
CA ASN A 295 7.30 12.61 0.67
C ASN A 295 7.42 11.75 -0.58
N LYS A 296 6.37 11.00 -0.94
CA LYS A 296 6.43 10.19 -2.16
C LYS A 296 6.44 11.04 -3.42
N ILE A 297 5.61 12.06 -3.51
CA ILE A 297 5.55 12.93 -4.67
C ILE A 297 6.89 13.65 -4.86
N ASN A 298 7.52 14.12 -3.77
CA ASN A 298 8.85 14.71 -3.85
C ASN A 298 9.92 13.69 -4.25
N GLN A 299 9.88 12.48 -3.68
CA GLN A 299 10.76 11.38 -4.11
C GLN A 299 10.59 11.09 -5.61
N HIS A 300 9.35 11.08 -6.10
CA HIS A 300 9.04 10.86 -7.50
C HIS A 300 9.69 11.93 -8.39
N LYS A 301 9.53 13.21 -8.02
CA LYS A 301 10.14 14.35 -8.72
C LYS A 301 11.68 14.23 -8.74
N ASP A 302 12.28 13.91 -7.60
CA ASP A 302 13.73 13.70 -7.49
C ASP A 302 14.24 12.54 -8.37
N GLU A 303 13.50 11.42 -8.40
CA GLU A 303 13.82 10.27 -9.24
C GLU A 303 13.74 10.61 -10.74
N ARG A 304 12.78 11.45 -11.13
CA ARG A 304 12.64 11.91 -12.52
C ARG A 304 13.70 12.94 -12.90
N ALA A 305 14.06 13.86 -12.01
CA ALA A 305 15.11 14.83 -12.21
C ALA A 305 16.49 14.18 -12.42
N LYS A 306 16.73 13.02 -11.79
CA LYS A 306 17.95 12.21 -12.00
C LYS A 306 18.04 11.56 -13.39
N GLY A 307 16.97 11.58 -14.18
CA GLY A 307 16.89 10.94 -15.48
C GLY A 307 16.80 9.40 -15.39
N PRO A 308 16.68 8.70 -16.52
CA PRO A 308 16.65 7.24 -16.51
C PRO A 308 17.94 6.72 -15.85
N LYS A 309 17.80 5.82 -14.87
CA LYS A 309 18.93 5.01 -14.38
C LYS A 309 19.49 4.28 -15.59
N VAL A 310 20.57 4.79 -16.16
CA VAL A 310 21.31 4.12 -17.23
C VAL A 310 21.57 2.71 -16.71
N ALA A 311 21.06 1.70 -17.43
CA ALA A 311 21.43 0.32 -17.15
C ALA A 311 22.95 0.30 -17.06
N LEU A 312 23.50 -0.14 -15.91
CA LEU A 312 24.94 -0.21 -15.68
C LEU A 312 25.58 -0.72 -16.97
N SER A 313 26.51 0.07 -17.52
CA SER A 313 27.22 -0.37 -18.72
C SER A 313 27.87 -1.73 -18.42
N PHE A 314 28.01 -2.60 -19.42
CA PHE A 314 28.66 -3.91 -19.24
C PHE A 314 30.02 -3.80 -18.52
N LYS A 315 30.75 -2.69 -18.75
CA LYS A 315 32.00 -2.35 -18.04
C LYS A 315 31.82 -2.08 -16.54
N GLU A 316 30.72 -1.46 -16.13
CA GLU A 316 30.43 -1.22 -14.71
C GLU A 316 29.95 -2.48 -13.99
N LEU A 317 29.29 -3.40 -14.70
CA LEU A 317 28.95 -4.74 -14.21
C LEU A 317 30.21 -5.59 -13.99
N GLU A 318 31.12 -5.65 -14.98
CA GLU A 318 32.41 -6.35 -14.85
C GLU A 318 33.27 -5.75 -13.71
N GLY A 319 33.23 -4.42 -13.53
CA GLY A 319 33.93 -3.74 -12.44
C GLY A 319 33.39 -4.09 -11.05
N LYS A 320 32.06 -4.28 -10.92
CA LYS A 320 31.42 -4.71 -9.67
C LYS A 320 31.68 -6.19 -9.38
N GLU A 321 31.62 -7.07 -10.39
CA GLU A 321 31.93 -8.49 -10.24
C GLU A 321 33.40 -8.70 -9.85
N ARG A 322 34.34 -7.98 -10.45
CA ARG A 322 35.76 -8.01 -10.05
C ARG A 322 35.98 -7.55 -8.61
N ARG A 323 35.26 -6.50 -8.15
CA ARG A 323 35.33 -6.04 -6.75
C ARG A 323 34.71 -7.03 -5.77
N GLN A 324 33.65 -7.74 -6.17
CA GLN A 324 33.07 -8.83 -5.37
C GLN A 324 33.95 -10.08 -5.34
N ALA A 325 34.60 -10.42 -6.45
CA ALA A 325 35.56 -11.53 -6.53
C ALA A 325 36.81 -11.28 -5.68
N LEU A 326 37.33 -10.04 -5.66
CA LEU A 326 38.46 -9.64 -4.80
C LEU A 326 38.14 -9.63 -3.30
N ARG A 327 36.86 -9.52 -2.93
CA ARG A 327 36.41 -9.64 -1.53
C ARG A 327 36.21 -11.09 -1.07
N ARG A 328 36.15 -12.04 -2.01
CA ARG A 328 36.10 -13.47 -1.73
C ARG A 328 37.51 -14.03 -1.79
N GLU A 329 38.32 -13.77 -0.77
CA GLU A 329 39.52 -14.59 -0.58
C GLU A 329 39.10 -16.05 -0.37
N PRO A 330 39.62 -17.01 -1.18
CA PRO A 330 39.30 -18.41 -1.00
C PRO A 330 40.04 -18.97 0.22
N LYS A 331 39.35 -19.05 1.36
CA LYS A 331 39.74 -19.96 2.42
C LYS A 331 39.41 -21.38 1.97
N MET A 332 40.38 -22.09 1.40
CA MET A 332 40.47 -23.56 1.40
C MET A 332 41.90 -23.97 1.00
N THR A 333 42.70 -24.32 2.01
CA THR A 333 43.98 -25.01 1.88
C THR A 333 43.75 -26.44 1.38
N ILE A 334 44.28 -26.75 0.20
CA ILE A 334 44.37 -28.12 -0.33
C ILE A 334 45.65 -28.75 0.20
N GLY A 335 45.53 -29.88 0.91
CA GLY A 335 46.67 -30.75 1.22
C GLY A 335 46.48 -31.59 2.48
N LYS A 336 45.91 -32.80 2.33
CA LYS A 336 46.45 -34.07 2.85
C LYS A 336 45.44 -35.20 2.63
N ASP A 337 45.93 -36.25 1.98
CA ASP A 337 45.24 -37.48 1.62
C ASP A 337 44.50 -38.12 2.80
N ARG A 338 43.20 -38.38 2.62
CA ARG A 338 42.47 -39.34 3.45
C ARG A 338 42.45 -40.67 2.71
N VAL A 339 43.37 -41.55 3.13
CA VAL A 339 43.35 -42.98 2.81
C VAL A 339 42.07 -43.59 3.39
N LEU A 340 41.21 -44.14 2.52
CA LEU A 340 40.07 -44.96 2.93
C LEU A 340 40.57 -46.36 3.34
N PRO A 341 40.21 -46.89 4.52
CA PRO A 341 40.58 -48.25 4.89
C PRO A 341 39.78 -49.29 4.08
N LYS A 342 40.49 -50.25 3.50
CA LYS A 342 39.98 -51.39 2.74
C LYS A 342 39.06 -52.27 3.61
N LYS A 343 37.87 -52.59 3.11
CA LYS A 343 37.04 -53.69 3.62
C LYS A 343 37.63 -55.02 3.12
N GLU A 344 38.14 -55.84 4.03
CA GLU A 344 38.44 -57.24 3.76
C GLU A 344 37.13 -58.05 3.77
N GLY A 345 36.91 -58.85 2.72
CA GLY A 345 35.83 -59.84 2.68
C GLY A 345 36.21 -61.09 3.48
N PRO A 346 35.23 -61.90 3.92
CA PRO A 346 35.51 -63.10 4.71
C PRO A 346 36.16 -64.19 3.86
N GLN A 347 37.26 -64.78 4.36
CA GLN A 347 37.85 -66.01 3.85
C GLN A 347 37.03 -67.23 4.31
N LEU A 348 36.79 -68.17 3.39
CA LEU A 348 36.27 -69.50 3.66
C LEU A 348 37.43 -70.51 3.79
N GLY A 349 37.38 -71.34 4.83
CA GLY A 349 37.99 -72.67 4.92
C GLY A 349 39.12 -72.83 5.94
N PRO A 350 39.32 -74.03 6.54
CA PRO A 350 38.62 -75.31 6.34
C PRO A 350 37.39 -75.54 7.23
#